data_AF-A0A7K3NS78-F1
#
_entry.id   AF-A0A7K3NS78-F1
#
_cell.length_a   1.000
_cell.length_b   1.000
_cell.length_c   1.000
_cell.angle_alpha   90.00
_cell.angle_beta   90.00
_cell.angle_gamma   90.00
#
_symmetry.space_group_name_H-M   'P 1'
#
loop_
_entity.id
_entity.type
_entity.pdbx_description
1 polymer ?
#
loop_
_entity_poly.entity_id
_entity_poly.type
_entity_poly.pdbx_seq_one_letter_code
_entity_poly.pdbx_strand_id
1 'polypeptide(L)'
;VFLFAPTAKHGVQAVADLRIFTPNYEMPLAGHPTLGAAFVIQQLQNLLNNFVLNTIAKPVEVQVNDSHIELSLTGFEQRISVATHEELAKITGLMADDIANQAYWMNTGTSQLLLNVLSKQKLYDAKINKEQLQTICQKDNELAMLYLWYQDHD
;
A
#
# COMPACT_ATOMS: atom_id res chain seq x y z
N VAL A 1 4.19 -13.01 -8.44
CA VAL A 1 4.13 -12.00 -9.52
C VAL A 1 4.35 -12.70 -10.84
N PHE A 2 3.60 -12.36 -11.86
CA PHE A 2 3.76 -12.88 -13.22
C PHE A 2 4.13 -11.74 -14.16
N LEU A 3 5.10 -12.00 -15.03
CA LEU A 3 5.64 -11.04 -15.98
C LEU A 3 5.03 -11.30 -17.36
N PHE A 4 4.53 -10.26 -18.01
CA PHE A 4 3.99 -10.30 -19.36
C PHE A 4 4.74 -9.33 -20.27
N ALA A 5 4.61 -9.55 -21.58
CA ALA A 5 5.13 -8.63 -22.58
C ALA A 5 4.58 -7.20 -22.33
N PRO A 6 5.40 -6.16 -22.48
CA PRO A 6 4.98 -4.80 -22.16
C PRO A 6 3.87 -4.32 -23.08
N THR A 7 2.97 -3.52 -22.53
CA THR A 7 1.93 -2.80 -23.29
C THR A 7 1.99 -1.29 -23.04
N ALA A 8 1.28 -0.51 -23.86
CA ALA A 8 1.08 0.92 -23.65
C ALA A 8 -0.18 1.23 -22.82
N LYS A 9 -0.62 0.31 -21.93
CA LYS A 9 -1.93 0.36 -21.25
C LYS A 9 -2.19 1.66 -20.47
N HIS A 10 -1.14 2.31 -19.98
CA HIS A 10 -1.23 3.58 -19.24
C HIS A 10 -0.71 4.79 -20.03
N GLY A 11 -0.62 4.68 -21.36
CA GLY A 11 -0.05 5.73 -22.21
C GLY A 11 1.46 5.94 -22.06
N VAL A 12 2.14 5.02 -21.38
CA VAL A 12 3.60 5.04 -21.16
C VAL A 12 4.25 3.77 -21.69
N GLN A 13 5.52 3.87 -22.05
CA GLN A 13 6.30 2.72 -22.52
C GLN A 13 6.93 2.00 -21.32
N ALA A 14 6.40 0.83 -20.97
CA ALA A 14 6.93 -0.04 -19.93
C ALA A 14 7.88 -1.10 -20.50
N VAL A 15 8.70 -1.70 -19.64
CA VAL A 15 9.58 -2.84 -19.99
C VAL A 15 8.88 -4.18 -19.74
N ALA A 16 7.89 -4.22 -18.86
CA ALA A 16 7.05 -5.39 -18.60
C ALA A 16 5.70 -4.98 -17.99
N ASP A 17 4.71 -5.86 -18.18
CA ASP A 17 3.41 -5.79 -17.51
C ASP A 17 3.37 -6.81 -16.36
N LEU A 18 3.06 -6.34 -15.15
CA LEU A 18 2.99 -7.14 -13.93
C LEU A 18 1.55 -7.52 -13.60
N ARG A 19 1.34 -8.80 -13.31
CA ARG A 19 0.13 -9.29 -12.61
C ARG A 19 0.52 -9.83 -11.24
N ILE A 20 -0.11 -9.33 -10.19
CA ILE A 20 0.27 -9.59 -8.79
C ILE A 20 -0.86 -10.34 -8.11
N PHE A 21 -0.59 -11.53 -7.58
CA PHE A 21 -1.60 -12.37 -6.95
C PHE A 21 -1.23 -12.64 -5.50
N THR A 22 -2.22 -12.52 -4.62
CA THR A 22 -2.24 -13.25 -3.34
C THR A 22 -2.74 -14.67 -3.59
N PRO A 23 -2.69 -15.59 -2.60
CA PRO A 23 -3.35 -16.89 -2.74
C PRO A 23 -4.85 -16.82 -3.05
N ASN A 24 -5.51 -15.69 -2.74
CA ASN A 24 -6.97 -15.57 -2.80
C ASN A 24 -7.48 -14.72 -3.96
N TYR A 25 -6.72 -13.72 -4.42
CA TYR A 25 -7.16 -12.78 -5.45
C TYR A 25 -5.98 -12.03 -6.12
N GLU A 26 -6.27 -11.40 -7.25
CA GLU A 26 -5.33 -10.52 -7.96
C GLU A 26 -5.34 -9.10 -7.38
N MET A 27 -4.17 -8.62 -6.94
CA MET A 27 -3.99 -7.25 -6.48
C MET A 27 -3.72 -6.32 -7.65
N PRO A 28 -4.35 -5.12 -7.68
CA PRO A 28 -4.08 -4.17 -8.75
C PRO A 28 -2.65 -3.60 -8.72
N LEU A 29 -2.04 -3.48 -7.53
CA LEU A 29 -0.67 -3.03 -7.29
C LEU A 29 -0.18 -3.51 -5.91
N ALA A 30 1.11 -3.81 -5.75
CA ALA A 30 1.73 -4.01 -4.45
C ALA A 30 3.23 -3.67 -4.50
N GLY A 31 3.73 -2.92 -3.51
CA GLY A 31 5.10 -2.40 -3.49
C GLY A 31 6.19 -3.50 -3.54
N HIS A 32 6.33 -4.28 -2.47
CA HIS A 32 7.39 -5.32 -2.38
C HIS A 32 7.37 -6.32 -3.54
N PRO A 33 6.21 -6.81 -4.02
CA PRO A 33 6.15 -7.63 -5.21
C PRO A 33 6.69 -6.93 -6.47
N THR A 34 6.37 -5.64 -6.67
CA THR A 34 6.93 -4.84 -7.78
C THR A 34 8.43 -4.60 -7.62
N LEU A 35 8.92 -4.33 -6.40
CA LEU A 35 10.34 -4.13 -6.12
C LEU A 35 11.16 -5.38 -6.43
N GLY A 36 10.68 -6.56 -6.00
CA GLY A 36 11.33 -7.83 -6.33
C GLY A 36 11.31 -8.14 -7.83
N ALA A 37 10.20 -7.82 -8.51
CA ALA A 37 10.12 -7.97 -9.96
C ALA A 37 11.09 -7.04 -10.69
N ALA A 38 11.18 -5.77 -10.27
CA ALA A 38 12.15 -4.80 -10.79
C ALA A 38 13.58 -5.31 -10.67
N PHE A 39 13.97 -5.79 -9.49
CA PHE A 39 15.30 -6.36 -9.23
C PHE A 39 15.63 -7.50 -10.20
N VAL A 40 14.71 -8.46 -10.37
CA VAL A 40 14.93 -9.64 -11.23
C VAL A 40 14.95 -9.25 -12.71
N ILE A 41 14.01 -8.43 -13.17
CA ILE A 41 13.90 -8.04 -14.59
C ILE A 41 15.11 -7.22 -15.03
N GLN A 42 15.56 -6.29 -14.19
CA GLN A 42 16.73 -5.47 -14.51
C GLN A 42 17.95 -6.36 -14.81
N GLN A 43 18.20 -7.38 -13.98
CA GLN A 43 19.31 -8.32 -14.15
C GLN A 43 19.13 -9.22 -15.38
N LEU A 44 17.93 -9.78 -15.58
CA LEU A 44 17.68 -10.72 -16.68
C LEU A 44 17.69 -10.05 -18.06
N GLN A 45 17.30 -8.77 -18.14
CA GLN A 45 17.20 -8.04 -19.41
C GLN A 45 18.33 -7.02 -19.61
N ASN A 46 19.29 -6.91 -18.68
CA ASN A 46 20.34 -5.88 -18.69
C ASN A 46 19.76 -4.47 -18.91
N LEU A 47 18.71 -4.13 -18.16
CA LEU A 47 18.05 -2.83 -18.29
C LEU A 47 18.93 -1.70 -17.75
N LEU A 48 18.67 -0.49 -18.24
CA LEU A 48 19.18 0.73 -17.64
C LEU A 48 18.64 0.89 -16.21
N ASN A 49 19.23 1.83 -15.47
CA ASN A 49 18.87 2.13 -14.08
C ASN A 49 17.52 2.82 -13.93
N ASN A 50 16.89 3.25 -15.02
CA ASN A 50 15.55 3.84 -15.01
C ASN A 50 14.65 3.12 -15.99
N PHE A 51 13.49 2.67 -15.52
CA PHE A 51 12.50 2.00 -16.36
C PHE A 51 11.12 2.05 -15.73
N VAL A 52 10.10 1.68 -16.51
CA VAL A 52 8.70 1.66 -16.06
C VAL A 52 8.18 0.23 -16.09
N LEU A 53 7.50 -0.16 -15.01
CA LEU A 53 6.72 -1.40 -14.93
C LEU A 53 5.24 -1.06 -14.92
N ASN A 54 4.43 -1.72 -15.74
CA ASN A 54 2.98 -1.56 -15.66
C ASN A 54 2.42 -2.49 -14.57
N THR A 55 1.53 -1.98 -13.74
CA THR A 55 0.61 -2.81 -12.93
C THR A 55 -0.81 -2.68 -13.46
N ILE A 56 -1.78 -3.40 -12.91
CA ILE A 56 -3.18 -3.19 -13.27
C ILE A 56 -3.63 -1.77 -12.93
N ALA A 57 -3.22 -1.26 -11.76
CA ALA A 57 -3.66 0.04 -11.28
C ALA A 57 -3.01 1.20 -12.05
N LYS A 58 -1.69 1.18 -12.21
CA LYS A 58 -0.92 2.31 -12.74
C LYS A 58 0.50 1.91 -13.16
N PRO A 59 1.21 2.75 -13.94
CA PRO A 59 2.63 2.54 -14.17
C PRO A 59 3.42 2.86 -12.90
N VAL A 60 4.55 2.17 -12.74
CA VAL A 60 5.49 2.34 -11.63
C VAL A 60 6.83 2.69 -12.22
N GLU A 61 7.31 3.89 -11.90
CA GLU A 61 8.66 4.30 -12.23
C GLU A 61 9.63 3.62 -11.29
N VAL A 62 10.70 3.07 -11.84
CA VAL A 62 11.74 2.37 -11.11
C VAL A 62 13.05 3.10 -11.34
N GLN A 63 13.73 3.42 -10.24
CA GLN A 63 15.11 3.88 -10.27
C GLN A 63 15.99 2.92 -9.48
N VAL A 64 17.12 2.51 -10.05
CA VAL A 64 18.08 1.62 -9.43
C VAL A 64 19.42 2.32 -9.26
N ASN A 65 19.86 2.45 -8.01
CA ASN A 65 21.15 2.99 -7.63
C ASN A 65 21.89 1.94 -6.80
N ASP A 66 22.84 1.24 -7.41
CA ASP A 66 23.53 0.08 -6.84
C ASP A 66 22.54 -0.98 -6.30
N SER A 67 22.48 -1.15 -4.97
CA SER A 67 21.56 -2.08 -4.30
C SER A 67 20.25 -1.43 -3.86
N HIS A 68 20.05 -0.14 -4.14
CA HIS A 68 18.85 0.59 -3.79
C HIS A 68 17.90 0.68 -4.98
N ILE A 69 16.66 0.22 -4.80
CA ILE A 69 15.59 0.37 -5.79
C ILE A 69 14.53 1.29 -5.20
N GLU A 70 14.28 2.39 -5.87
CA GLU A 70 13.17 3.29 -5.59
C GLU A 70 12.00 3.00 -6.54
N LEU A 71 10.80 2.95 -5.99
CA LEU A 71 9.55 2.87 -6.74
C LEU A 71 8.81 4.19 -6.60
N SER A 72 8.54 4.85 -7.72
CA SER A 72 7.80 6.11 -7.77
C SER A 72 6.43 5.91 -8.43
N LEU A 73 5.39 6.47 -7.81
CA LEU A 73 4.00 6.42 -8.25
C LEU A 73 3.42 7.82 -8.32
N THR A 74 2.71 8.15 -9.39
CA THR A 74 2.02 9.44 -9.52
C THR A 74 0.57 9.33 -9.05
N GLY A 75 0.16 10.32 -8.25
CA GLY A 75 -1.21 10.49 -7.78
C GLY A 75 -1.68 9.47 -6.74
N PHE A 76 -2.60 9.90 -5.89
CA PHE A 76 -3.32 9.05 -4.93
C PHE A 76 -4.72 9.61 -4.71
N GLU A 77 -5.63 8.74 -4.27
CA GLU A 77 -6.94 9.15 -3.76
C GLU A 77 -6.96 9.03 -2.24
N GLN A 78 -7.69 9.94 -1.61
CA GLN A 78 -7.88 9.98 -0.16
C GLN A 78 -9.36 10.16 0.15
N ARG A 79 -9.85 9.47 1.18
CA ARG A 79 -11.14 9.78 1.81
C ARG A 79 -11.13 9.46 3.30
N ILE A 80 -12.03 10.10 4.04
CA ILE A 80 -12.24 9.81 5.47
C ILE A 80 -13.02 8.50 5.59
N SER A 81 -12.63 7.62 6.53
CA SER A 81 -13.39 6.42 6.86
C SER A 81 -14.68 6.76 7.61
N VAL A 82 -15.74 5.97 7.42
CA VAL A 82 -16.99 6.11 8.19
C VAL A 82 -16.85 5.71 9.67
N ALA A 83 -15.71 5.16 10.07
CA ALA A 83 -15.45 4.76 11.45
C ALA A 83 -15.53 5.94 12.42
N THR A 84 -16.31 5.76 13.48
CA THR A 84 -16.28 6.68 14.62
C THR A 84 -14.99 6.54 15.42
N HIS A 85 -14.62 7.56 16.17
CA HIS A 85 -13.42 7.53 17.01
C HIS A 85 -13.44 6.38 18.05
N GLU A 86 -14.61 6.09 18.63
CA GLU A 86 -14.78 4.95 19.54
C GLU A 86 -14.59 3.60 18.84
N GLU A 87 -15.06 3.45 17.60
CA GLU A 87 -14.83 2.24 16.81
C GLU A 87 -13.33 2.08 16.50
N LEU A 88 -12.62 3.16 16.19
CA LEU A 88 -11.18 3.13 15.96
C LEU A 88 -10.40 2.71 17.22
N ALA A 89 -10.79 3.19 18.40
CA ALA A 89 -10.22 2.76 19.68
C ALA A 89 -10.45 1.25 19.91
N LYS A 90 -11.68 0.77 19.65
CA LYS A 90 -12.01 -0.66 19.78
C LYS A 90 -11.25 -1.54 18.78
N ILE A 91 -11.11 -1.10 17.53
CA ILE A 91 -10.32 -1.80 16.48
C ILE A 91 -8.87 -1.95 16.92
N THR A 92 -8.27 -0.89 17.47
CA THR A 92 -6.84 -0.87 17.81
C THR A 92 -6.53 -1.48 19.18
N GLY A 93 -7.53 -1.61 20.05
CA GLY A 93 -7.35 -2.00 21.45
C GLY A 93 -6.67 -0.90 22.28
N LEU A 94 -6.67 0.34 21.80
CA LEU A 94 -6.10 1.51 22.46
C LEU A 94 -7.20 2.40 23.05
N MET A 95 -6.80 3.39 23.86
CA MET A 95 -7.73 4.43 24.30
C MET A 95 -7.99 5.42 23.17
N ALA A 96 -9.16 6.06 23.18
CA ALA A 96 -9.50 7.14 22.26
C ALA A 96 -8.41 8.23 22.20
N ASP A 97 -7.95 8.68 23.36
CA ASP A 97 -6.90 9.71 23.50
C ASP A 97 -5.50 9.25 23.02
N ASP A 98 -5.29 7.97 22.71
CA ASP A 98 -4.02 7.45 22.18
C ASP A 98 -3.95 7.50 20.65
N ILE A 99 -5.04 7.86 19.95
CA ILE A 99 -5.16 7.83 18.49
C ILE A 99 -5.78 9.11 17.94
N ALA A 100 -5.64 9.35 16.63
CA ALA A 100 -6.35 10.45 15.99
C ALA A 100 -7.88 10.22 15.94
N ASN A 101 -8.62 11.33 15.85
CA ASN A 101 -10.09 11.33 15.79
C ASN A 101 -10.66 10.66 14.53
N GLN A 102 -9.86 10.56 13.46
CA GLN A 102 -10.27 10.05 12.17
C GLN A 102 -9.19 9.13 11.59
N ALA A 103 -9.64 8.19 10.76
CA ALA A 103 -8.80 7.38 9.90
C ALA A 103 -9.07 7.73 8.43
N TYR A 104 -8.06 7.56 7.58
CA TYR A 104 -8.12 7.91 6.17
C TYR A 104 -7.86 6.68 5.32
N TRP A 105 -8.72 6.44 4.34
CA TRP A 105 -8.41 5.53 3.25
C TRP A 105 -7.50 6.23 2.25
N MET A 106 -6.34 5.63 2.01
CA MET A 106 -5.36 6.08 1.03
C MET A 106 -5.24 5.04 -0.07
N ASN A 107 -5.42 5.45 -1.33
CA ASN A 107 -5.35 4.56 -2.48
C ASN A 107 -4.30 5.04 -3.49
N THR A 108 -3.17 4.33 -3.54
CA THR A 108 -2.11 4.51 -4.54
C THR A 108 -2.16 3.45 -5.64
N GLY A 109 -3.25 2.69 -5.72
CA GLY A 109 -3.44 1.52 -6.57
C GLY A 109 -3.98 0.33 -5.77
N THR A 110 -3.82 0.33 -4.45
CA THR A 110 -4.57 -0.53 -3.53
C THR A 110 -4.90 0.30 -2.28
N SER A 111 -6.18 0.28 -1.89
CA SER A 111 -6.69 1.07 -0.78
C SER A 111 -6.25 0.52 0.57
N GLN A 112 -5.86 1.40 1.47
CA GLN A 112 -5.36 1.07 2.81
C GLN A 112 -5.95 2.06 3.83
N LEU A 113 -6.44 1.57 4.97
CA LEU A 113 -6.89 2.43 6.07
C LEU A 113 -5.68 2.85 6.89
N LEU A 114 -5.43 4.14 7.01
CA LEU A 114 -4.37 4.71 7.84
C LEU A 114 -4.96 5.38 9.07
N LEU A 115 -4.39 5.08 10.22
CA LEU A 115 -4.73 5.72 11.50
C LEU A 115 -3.45 6.12 12.23
N ASN A 116 -3.37 7.40 12.60
CA ASN A 116 -2.28 7.91 13.41
C ASN A 116 -2.47 7.48 14.87
N VAL A 117 -1.42 6.93 15.46
CA VAL A 117 -1.30 6.65 16.89
C VAL A 117 -0.42 7.74 17.49
N LEU A 118 -0.84 8.37 18.58
CA LEU A 118 -0.21 9.59 19.09
C LEU A 118 1.07 9.34 19.92
N SER A 119 1.46 8.08 20.09
CA SER A 119 2.67 7.69 20.80
C SER A 119 3.32 6.47 20.17
N LYS A 120 4.65 6.50 20.07
CA LYS A 120 5.48 5.36 19.66
C LYS A 120 5.22 4.11 20.52
N GLN A 121 5.11 4.27 21.84
CA GLN A 121 4.82 3.15 22.73
C GLN A 121 3.43 2.56 22.44
N LYS A 122 2.43 3.41 22.22
CA LYS A 122 1.06 2.97 21.91
C LYS A 122 0.95 2.27 20.58
N LEU A 123 1.78 2.64 19.60
CA LEU A 123 1.88 1.90 18.34
C LEU A 123 2.30 0.44 18.58
N TYR A 124 3.23 0.19 19.51
CA TYR A 124 3.65 -1.16 19.90
C TYR A 124 2.64 -1.88 20.81
N ASP A 125 1.89 -1.14 21.63
CA ASP A 125 0.89 -1.72 22.54
C ASP A 125 -0.41 -2.16 21.82
N ALA A 126 -0.62 -1.68 20.58
CA ALA A 126 -1.84 -1.93 19.82
C ALA A 126 -2.12 -3.43 19.63
N LYS A 127 -3.37 -3.83 19.86
CA LYS A 127 -3.86 -5.21 19.70
C LYS A 127 -5.09 -5.20 18.80
N ILE A 128 -4.88 -5.46 17.52
CA ILE A 128 -5.92 -5.31 16.51
C ILE A 128 -7.05 -6.32 16.70
N ASN A 129 -8.26 -5.81 16.91
CA ASN A 129 -9.50 -6.59 16.83
C ASN A 129 -9.87 -6.81 15.36
N LYS A 130 -9.51 -7.98 14.83
CA LYS A 130 -9.70 -8.32 13.41
C LYS A 130 -11.16 -8.34 12.97
N GLU A 131 -12.07 -8.78 13.83
CA GLU A 131 -13.50 -8.87 13.50
C GLU A 131 -14.13 -7.48 13.36
N GLN A 132 -13.77 -6.58 14.28
CA GLN A 132 -14.21 -5.19 14.20
C GLN A 132 -13.57 -4.46 13.02
N LEU A 133 -12.28 -4.72 12.74
CA LEU A 133 -11.63 -4.18 11.55
C LEU A 133 -12.36 -4.60 10.27
N GLN A 134 -12.69 -5.90 10.15
CA GLN A 134 -13.45 -6.41 9.01
C GLN A 134 -14.81 -5.71 8.88
N THR A 135 -15.54 -5.57 9.98
CA THR A 135 -16.85 -4.90 10.00
C THR A 135 -16.75 -3.46 9.51
N ILE A 136 -15.77 -2.69 9.99
CA ILE A 136 -15.58 -1.30 9.59
C ILE A 136 -15.15 -1.17 8.12
N CYS A 137 -14.19 -1.98 7.67
CA CYS A 137 -13.77 -1.94 6.27
C CYS A 137 -14.91 -2.34 5.33
N GLN A 138 -15.77 -3.29 5.71
CA GLN A 138 -16.97 -3.63 4.96
C GLN A 138 -17.97 -2.47 4.86
N LYS A 139 -18.17 -1.69 5.93
CA LYS A 139 -19.01 -0.48 5.87
C LYS A 139 -18.50 0.54 4.85
N ASP A 140 -17.18 0.62 4.69
CA ASP A 140 -16.50 1.45 3.69
C ASP A 140 -16.39 0.78 2.30
N ASN A 141 -16.93 -0.43 2.11
CA ASN A 141 -16.79 -1.28 0.91
C ASN A 141 -15.33 -1.58 0.52
N GLU A 142 -14.47 -1.80 1.51
CA GLU A 142 -13.04 -2.07 1.33
C GLU A 142 -12.59 -3.40 1.92
N LEU A 143 -11.42 -3.86 1.48
CA LEU A 143 -10.74 -4.99 2.10
C LEU A 143 -10.21 -4.61 3.49
N ALA A 144 -10.23 -5.57 4.40
CA ALA A 144 -9.76 -5.39 5.78
C ALA A 144 -8.24 -5.20 5.83
N MET A 145 -7.80 -3.94 5.81
CA MET A 145 -6.41 -3.50 5.86
C MET A 145 -6.29 -2.31 6.79
N LEU A 146 -5.31 -2.31 7.70
CA LEU A 146 -5.04 -1.21 8.62
C LEU A 146 -3.54 -0.98 8.75
N TYR A 147 -3.12 0.26 8.54
CA TYR A 147 -1.78 0.76 8.81
C TYR A 147 -1.86 1.73 9.98
N LEU A 148 -1.28 1.31 11.10
CA LEU A 148 -1.00 2.21 12.21
C LEU A 148 0.35 2.87 11.98
N TRP A 149 0.42 4.16 12.21
CA TRP A 149 1.65 4.93 12.09
C TRP A 149 1.80 5.93 13.22
N TYR A 150 3.04 6.32 13.48
CA TYR A 150 3.43 7.39 14.39
C TYR A 150 4.52 8.19 13.69
N GLN A 151 4.45 9.52 13.74
CA GLN A 151 5.54 10.36 13.28
C GLN A 151 6.52 10.57 14.42
N ASP A 152 7.74 10.07 14.21
CA ASP A 152 8.86 10.38 15.10
C ASP A 152 9.29 11.83 14.88
N HIS A 153 9.51 12.58 15.97
CA HIS A 153 9.97 13.97 15.93
C HIS A 153 11.42 14.12 16.39
N ASP A 154 12.13 13.00 16.59
CA ASP A 154 13.56 12.92 16.89
C ASP A 154 14.45 13.30 15.69
#